data_AF-A0A8A4ZGD4-F1
#
_entry.id   AF-A0A8A4ZGD4-F1
#
_cell.length_a   1.000
_cell.length_b   1.000
_cell.length_c   1.000
_cell.angle_alpha   90.00
_cell.angle_beta   90.00
_cell.angle_gamma   90.00
#
_symmetry.space_group_name_H-M   'P 1'
#
loop_
_entity.id
_entity.type
_entity.pdbx_description
1 polymer ?
#
loop_
_entity_poly.entity_id
_entity_poly.type
_entity_poly.pdbx_seq_one_letter_code
_entity_poly.pdbx_strand_id
1 'polypeptide(L)'
;MAKHLSPDDAAARAKALQDDRLNAIRTIAIARQAVADVREQTTRELTELQATITQRIGDAERDDVRAYNAAVSAGWTPDELRKIGFGEPDKKARVRRRAARRGTADTAAGADRPERADTSAVVA
;
A
#
# COMPACT_ATOMS: atom_id res chain seq x y z
N MET A 1 -12.44 -67.50 24.87
CA MET A 1 -11.06 -67.28 25.36
C MET A 1 -10.63 -65.89 24.94
N ALA A 2 -10.25 -65.03 25.89
CA ALA A 2 -9.73 -63.70 25.58
C ALA A 2 -8.38 -63.86 24.86
N LYS A 3 -8.29 -63.38 23.61
CA LYS A 3 -7.00 -63.26 22.92
C LYS A 3 -6.25 -62.09 23.56
N HIS A 4 -5.41 -62.40 24.54
CA HIS A 4 -4.50 -61.42 25.11
C HIS A 4 -3.48 -61.03 24.03
N LEU A 5 -3.37 -59.73 23.76
CA LEU A 5 -2.41 -59.19 22.80
C LEU A 5 -1.00 -59.39 23.36
N SER A 6 -0.07 -59.88 22.54
CA SER A 6 1.34 -59.96 22.93
C SER A 6 1.87 -58.56 23.25
N PRO A 7 2.77 -58.39 24.23
CA PRO A 7 3.42 -57.11 24.50
C PRO A 7 4.04 -56.46 23.24
N ASP A 8 4.65 -57.27 22.37
CA ASP A 8 5.26 -56.80 21.12
C ASP A 8 4.20 -56.28 20.13
N ASP A 9 3.07 -56.99 20.01
CA ASP A 9 1.95 -56.55 19.17
C ASP A 9 1.31 -55.26 19.71
N ALA A 10 1.22 -55.12 21.04
CA ALA A 10 0.73 -53.91 21.68
C ALA A 10 1.65 -52.72 21.40
N ALA A 11 2.96 -52.92 21.52
CA ALA A 11 3.97 -51.90 21.22
C ALA A 11 3.97 -51.50 19.74
N ALA A 12 3.87 -52.48 18.82
CA ALA A 12 3.80 -52.24 17.38
C ALA A 12 2.56 -51.43 17.00
N ARG A 13 1.39 -51.76 17.57
CA ARG A 13 0.14 -51.00 17.34
C ARG A 13 0.21 -49.59 17.91
N ALA A 14 0.79 -49.42 19.10
CA ALA A 14 0.97 -48.09 19.70
C ALA A 14 1.91 -47.22 18.85
N LYS A 15 3.00 -47.82 18.34
CA LYS A 15 3.94 -47.14 17.44
C LYS A 15 3.26 -46.71 16.14
N ALA A 16 2.52 -47.60 15.48
CA ALA A 16 1.80 -47.29 14.24
C ALA A 16 0.81 -46.13 14.45
N LEU A 17 0.03 -46.17 15.53
CA LEU A 17 -0.90 -45.08 15.87
C LEU A 17 -0.17 -43.75 16.12
N GLN A 18 1.00 -43.80 16.76
CA GLN A 18 1.81 -42.61 16.98
C GLN A 18 2.40 -42.06 15.67
N ASP A 19 2.87 -42.93 14.79
CA ASP A 19 3.38 -42.56 13.47
C ASP A 19 2.27 -41.92 12.62
N ASP A 20 1.05 -42.45 12.66
CA ASP A 20 -0.13 -41.86 12.00
C ASP A 20 -0.42 -40.43 12.50
N ARG A 21 -0.38 -40.23 13.83
CA ARG A 21 -0.55 -38.90 14.44
C ARG A 21 0.54 -37.93 14.03
N LEU A 22 1.80 -38.38 14.01
CA LEU A 22 2.93 -37.56 13.56
C LEU A 22 2.81 -37.18 12.08
N ASN A 23 2.39 -38.13 11.24
CA ASN A 23 2.16 -37.89 9.82
C ASN A 23 1.03 -36.87 9.61
N ALA A 24 -0.06 -36.96 10.36
CA ALA A 24 -1.14 -35.98 10.30
C ALA A 24 -0.66 -34.55 10.64
N ILE A 25 0.14 -34.40 11.70
CA ILE A 25 0.72 -33.11 12.08
C ILE A 25 1.67 -32.59 11.00
N ARG A 26 2.51 -33.47 10.42
CA ARG A 26 3.42 -33.11 9.33
C ARG A 26 2.63 -32.58 8.12
N THR A 27 1.55 -33.25 7.73
CA THR A 27 0.69 -32.81 6.63
C THR A 27 0.09 -31.42 6.89
N ILE A 28 -0.39 -31.16 8.11
CA ILE A 28 -0.92 -29.84 8.48
C ILE A 28 0.19 -28.77 8.42
N ALA A 29 1.39 -29.08 8.91
CA ALA A 29 2.52 -28.16 8.88
C ALA A 29 2.89 -27.77 7.45
N ILE A 30 3.00 -28.77 6.55
CA ILE A 30 3.27 -28.55 5.13
C ILE A 30 2.17 -27.68 4.49
N ALA A 31 0.91 -28.00 4.73
CA ALA A 31 -0.21 -27.24 4.17
C ALA A 31 -0.21 -25.78 4.65
N ARG A 32 0.08 -25.54 5.93
CA ARG A 32 0.17 -24.18 6.49
C ARG A 32 1.35 -23.39 5.91
N GLN A 33 2.49 -24.05 5.74
CA GLN A 33 3.66 -23.43 5.10
C GLN A 33 3.33 -23.03 3.66
N ALA A 34 2.74 -23.95 2.88
CA ALA A 34 2.34 -23.66 1.50
C ALA A 34 1.38 -22.46 1.41
N VAL A 35 0.43 -22.32 2.35
CA VAL A 35 -0.45 -21.14 2.40
C VAL A 35 0.31 -19.86 2.72
N ALA A 36 1.29 -19.90 3.63
CA ALA A 36 2.12 -18.76 3.96
C ALA A 36 2.97 -18.33 2.75
N ASP A 37 3.59 -19.29 2.06
CA ASP A 37 4.42 -19.06 0.88
C ASP A 37 3.61 -18.41 -0.26
N VAL A 38 2.39 -18.94 -0.53
CA VAL A 38 1.50 -18.35 -1.54
C VAL A 38 1.11 -16.92 -1.17
N ARG A 39 0.78 -16.64 0.08
CA ARG A 39 0.41 -15.29 0.52
C ARG A 39 1.56 -14.30 0.36
N GLU A 40 2.77 -14.71 0.74
CA GLU A 40 3.96 -13.88 0.56
C GLU A 40 4.23 -13.61 -0.91
N GLN A 41 4.19 -14.65 -1.76
CA GLN A 41 4.39 -14.52 -3.20
C GLN A 41 3.35 -13.60 -3.84
N THR A 42 2.06 -13.80 -3.55
CA THR A 42 1.00 -12.93 -4.08
C THR A 42 1.14 -11.49 -3.59
N THR A 43 1.59 -11.27 -2.35
CA THR A 43 1.82 -9.91 -1.84
C THR A 43 2.93 -9.22 -2.63
N ARG A 44 4.04 -9.92 -2.91
CA ARG A 44 5.14 -9.40 -3.73
C ARG A 44 4.66 -9.06 -5.14
N GLU A 45 3.96 -9.99 -5.80
CA GLU A 45 3.41 -9.79 -7.14
C GLU A 45 2.45 -8.59 -7.20
N LEU A 46 1.56 -8.44 -6.22
CA LEU A 46 0.66 -7.29 -6.14
C LEU A 46 1.42 -5.97 -5.97
N THR A 47 2.48 -5.94 -5.16
CA THR A 47 3.29 -4.72 -4.99
C THR A 47 4.02 -4.33 -6.27
N GLU A 48 4.58 -5.30 -6.99
CA GLU A 48 5.26 -5.08 -8.28
C GLU A 48 4.29 -4.61 -9.36
N LEU A 49 3.11 -5.25 -9.45
CA LEU A 49 2.07 -4.86 -10.37
C LEU A 49 1.57 -3.45 -10.08
N GLN A 50 1.34 -3.13 -8.80
CA GLN A 50 0.92 -1.79 -8.39
C GLN A 50 1.98 -0.74 -8.75
N ALA A 51 3.26 -1.01 -8.52
CA ALA A 51 4.35 -0.12 -8.92
C ALA A 51 4.37 0.11 -10.44
N THR A 52 4.22 -0.96 -11.22
CA THR A 52 4.16 -0.89 -12.68
C THR A 52 2.99 -0.04 -13.18
N ILE A 53 1.79 -0.26 -12.61
CA ILE A 53 0.59 0.51 -12.95
C ILE A 53 0.79 1.99 -12.61
N THR A 54 1.27 2.28 -11.40
CA THR A 54 1.54 3.65 -10.96
C THR A 54 2.56 4.34 -11.87
N GLN A 55 3.61 3.63 -12.29
CA GLN A 55 4.59 4.16 -13.24
C GLN A 55 3.95 4.46 -14.59
N ARG A 56 3.22 3.51 -15.19
CA ARG A 56 2.57 3.68 -16.50
C ARG A 56 1.59 4.85 -16.53
N ILE A 57 0.77 4.97 -15.48
CA ILE A 57 -0.14 6.11 -15.32
C ILE A 57 0.67 7.40 -15.18
N GLY A 58 1.71 7.40 -14.35
CA GLY A 58 2.58 8.56 -14.15
C GLY A 58 3.28 9.04 -15.42
N ASP A 59 3.69 8.11 -16.29
CA ASP A 59 4.29 8.38 -17.60
C ASP A 59 3.27 9.00 -18.55
N ALA A 60 2.09 8.38 -18.69
CA ALA A 60 1.01 8.90 -19.52
C ALA A 60 0.57 10.31 -19.07
N GLU A 61 0.41 10.54 -17.76
CA GLU A 61 0.08 11.87 -17.23
C GLU A 61 1.20 12.89 -17.50
N ARG A 62 2.48 12.48 -17.51
CA ARG A 62 3.60 13.38 -17.86
C ARG A 62 3.58 13.72 -19.35
N ASP A 63 3.26 12.77 -20.20
CA ASP A 63 3.19 12.97 -21.64
C ASP A 63 2.05 13.90 -22.03
N ASP A 64 0.88 13.76 -21.43
CA ASP A 64 -0.25 14.68 -21.59
C ASP A 64 0.15 16.12 -21.21
N VAL A 65 0.77 16.30 -20.04
CA VAL A 65 1.25 17.63 -19.60
C VAL A 65 2.30 18.20 -20.56
N ARG A 66 3.22 17.36 -21.07
CA ARG A 66 4.23 17.78 -22.05
C ARG A 66 3.57 18.23 -23.35
N ALA A 67 2.63 17.46 -23.89
CA ALA A 67 1.91 17.78 -25.12
C ALA A 67 1.11 19.08 -24.99
N TYR A 68 0.38 19.26 -23.88
CA TYR A 68 -0.35 20.50 -23.61
C TYR A 68 0.60 21.71 -23.52
N ASN A 69 1.73 21.57 -22.81
CA ASN A 69 2.73 22.64 -22.72
C ASN A 69 3.36 22.97 -24.08
N ALA A 70 3.57 21.97 -24.94
CA ALA A 70 4.06 22.19 -26.29
C ALA A 70 3.06 22.98 -27.13
N ALA A 71 1.76 22.69 -27.02
CA ALA A 71 0.72 23.48 -27.68
C ALA A 71 0.71 24.94 -27.20
N VAL A 72 0.80 25.15 -25.88
CA VAL A 72 0.89 26.50 -25.32
C VAL A 72 2.14 27.24 -25.81
N SER A 73 3.28 26.54 -25.87
CA SER A 73 4.54 27.11 -26.37
C SER A 73 4.48 27.43 -27.88
N ALA A 74 3.63 26.74 -28.63
CA ALA A 74 3.35 27.01 -30.04
C ALA A 74 2.38 28.20 -30.25
N GLY A 75 1.97 28.88 -29.17
CA GLY A 75 1.15 30.09 -29.22
C GLY A 75 -0.33 29.87 -28.93
N TRP A 76 -0.77 28.64 -28.64
CA TRP A 76 -2.15 28.38 -28.25
C TRP A 76 -2.43 28.91 -26.84
N THR A 77 -3.51 29.67 -26.69
CA THR A 77 -3.96 30.05 -25.35
C THR A 77 -4.74 28.91 -24.69
N PRO A 78 -4.74 28.82 -23.34
CA PRO A 78 -5.55 27.84 -22.62
C PRO A 78 -7.04 27.91 -22.95
N ASP A 79 -7.57 29.11 -23.22
CA ASP A 79 -8.98 29.31 -23.57
C ASP A 79 -9.30 28.80 -24.98
N GLU A 80 -8.39 28.97 -25.94
CA GLU A 80 -8.54 28.40 -27.29
C GLU A 80 -8.50 26.88 -27.26
N LEU A 81 -7.54 26.30 -26.54
CA LEU A 81 -7.48 24.86 -26.33
C LEU A 81 -8.78 24.33 -25.71
N ARG A 82 -9.31 25.04 -24.71
CA ARG A 82 -10.59 24.69 -24.08
C ARG A 82 -11.77 24.78 -25.05
N LYS A 83 -11.82 25.79 -25.92
CA LYS A 83 -12.89 25.94 -26.93
C LYS A 83 -12.92 24.79 -27.92
N ILE A 84 -11.76 24.22 -28.26
CA ILE A 84 -11.65 23.07 -29.18
C ILE A 84 -11.66 21.72 -28.45
N GLY A 85 -11.92 21.70 -27.14
CA GLY A 85 -12.10 20.48 -26.34
C GLY A 85 -10.85 19.96 -25.62
N PHE A 86 -9.69 20.60 -25.77
CA PHE A 86 -8.47 20.27 -25.00
C PHE A 86 -8.45 21.05 -23.69
N GLY A 87 -9.05 20.45 -22.66
CA GLY A 87 -8.98 20.95 -21.29
C GLY A 87 -7.56 20.92 -20.71
N GLU A 88 -7.39 21.51 -19.53
CA GLU A 88 -6.12 21.40 -18.80
C GLU A 88 -5.90 19.94 -18.35
N PRO A 89 -4.67 19.39 -18.50
CA PRO A 89 -4.32 18.06 -18.02
C PRO A 89 -4.70 17.84 -16.55
N ASP A 90 -5.28 16.68 -16.25
CA ASP A 90 -5.79 16.35 -14.91
C ASP A 90 -4.72 16.49 -13.83
N LYS A 91 -3.48 16.10 -14.14
CA LYS A 91 -2.34 16.25 -13.24
C LYS A 91 -2.06 17.71 -12.89
N LYS A 92 -2.11 18.61 -13.87
CA LYS A 92 -1.94 20.06 -13.64
C LYS A 92 -3.08 20.64 -12.82
N ALA A 93 -4.32 20.31 -13.18
CA ALA A 93 -5.51 20.75 -12.43
C ALA A 93 -5.49 20.26 -10.97
N ARG A 94 -5.04 19.03 -10.73
CA ARG A 94 -4.89 18.42 -9.39
C ARG A 94 -3.82 19.11 -8.57
N VAL A 95 -2.64 19.38 -9.15
CA VAL A 95 -1.54 20.09 -8.47
C VAL A 95 -1.97 21.50 -8.09
N ARG A 96 -2.60 22.25 -9.00
CA ARG A 96 -3.13 23.59 -8.75
C ARG A 96 -4.15 23.61 -7.60
N ARG A 97 -5.10 22.67 -7.57
CA ARG A 97 -6.05 22.51 -6.45
C ARG A 97 -5.36 22.23 -5.12
N ARG A 98 -4.31 21.38 -5.10
CA ARG A 98 -3.53 21.09 -3.88
C ARG A 98 -2.73 22.30 -3.40
N ALA A 99 -2.18 23.10 -4.30
CA ALA A 99 -1.47 24.34 -3.96
C ALA A 99 -2.42 25.38 -3.36
N ALA A 100 -3.60 25.58 -3.98
CA ALA A 100 -4.61 26.53 -3.49
C ALA A 100 -5.08 26.22 -2.06
N ARG A 101 -5.27 24.94 -1.72
CA ARG A 101 -5.65 24.51 -0.35
C ARG A 101 -4.55 24.73 0.68
N ARG A 102 -3.28 24.70 0.27
CA ARG A 102 -2.14 24.93 1.18
C ARG A 102 -1.98 26.42 1.48
N GLY A 103 -2.16 27.28 0.48
CA GLY A 103 -2.14 28.73 0.68
C GLY A 103 -3.21 29.22 1.67
N THR A 104 -4.40 28.63 1.69
CA THR A 104 -5.44 28.99 2.65
C THR A 104 -5.17 28.53 4.09
N ALA A 105 -4.38 27.47 4.28
CA ALA A 105 -4.04 26.96 5.61
C ALA A 105 -2.91 27.79 6.27
N ASP A 106 -1.98 28.30 5.47
CA ASP A 106 -0.86 29.12 5.95
C ASP A 106 -1.33 30.52 6.41
N THR A 107 -2.33 31.09 5.74
CA THR A 107 -2.94 32.37 6.15
C THR A 107 -3.72 32.26 7.48
N ALA A 108 -4.25 31.09 7.83
CA ALA A 108 -4.98 30.87 9.08
C ALA A 108 -4.05 30.63 10.29
N ALA A 109 -2.86 30.07 10.08
CA ALA A 109 -1.88 29.81 11.14
C ALA A 109 -1.06 31.06 11.56
N GLY A 110 -1.09 32.13 10.76
CA GLY A 110 -0.41 33.40 11.06
C GLY A 110 -1.16 34.33 12.02
N ALA A 111 -2.44 34.06 12.33
CA ALA A 111 -3.29 34.96 13.11
C ALA A 111 -3.38 34.62 14.62
N ASP A 112 -2.71 33.54 15.08
CA ASP A 112 -2.80 33.07 16.47
C ASP A 112 -1.42 32.84 17.08
N ARG A 113 -0.61 33.90 17.17
CA ARG A 113 0.58 33.93 18.03
C ARG A 113 0.28 34.80 19.26
N PRO A 114 -0.16 34.22 20.39
CA PRO A 114 -0.19 34.96 21.64
C PRO A 114 1.25 35.16 22.12
N GLU A 115 1.56 36.43 22.33
CA GLU A 115 2.71 36.98 23.03
C GLU A 115 2.92 36.24 24.35
N ARG A 116 4.01 35.45 24.46
CA ARG A 116 4.39 34.80 25.71
C ARG A 116 4.92 35.87 26.66
N ALA A 117 4.05 36.31 27.57
CA ALA A 117 4.41 37.10 28.72
C ALA A 117 5.42 36.34 29.58
N ASP A 118 6.58 36.97 29.73
CA ASP A 118 7.62 36.65 30.69
C ASP A 118 7.05 36.75 32.12
N THR A 119 7.13 35.67 32.89
CA THR A 119 6.88 35.70 34.34
C THR A 119 7.93 34.87 35.07
N SER A 120 8.95 35.58 35.54
CA SER A 120 9.75 35.22 36.70
C SER A 120 8.89 35.12 37.97
N ALA A 121 9.04 34.04 38.74
CA ALA A 121 8.86 33.94 40.20
C ALA A 121 9.30 32.50 40.60
N VAL A 122 10.45 32.26 41.24
CA VAL A 122 10.74 32.36 42.69
C VAL A 122 9.62 31.78 43.55
N VAL A 123 9.89 30.68 44.29
CA VAL A 123 9.83 30.56 45.76
C VAL A 123 10.04 29.09 46.19
N ALA A 124 10.97 28.93 47.16
CA ALA A 124 11.16 27.94 48.23
C ALA A 124 11.14 26.44 47.94
#